data_AF-A0A0J9EZ69-F1
#
_entry.id   AF-A0A0J9EZ69-F1
#
_cell.length_a   1.000
_cell.length_b   1.000
_cell.length_c   1.000
_cell.angle_alpha   90.00
_cell.angle_beta   90.00
_cell.angle_gamma   90.00
#
_symmetry.space_group_name_H-M   'P 1'
#
loop_
_entity.id
_entity.type
_entity.pdbx_description
1 polymer ?
#
loop_
_entity_poly.entity_id
_entity_poly.type
_entity_poly.pdbx_seq_one_letter_code
_entity_poly.pdbx_strand_id
1 'polypeptide(L)'
;MTTFKPLCIALTGILAVSIPFQKAQAATLFSGVGDNAATAFAAMKAAIGGLDNTTAIGSQIGGFRTVNWDGVLLDGTDFGGNTQVIVPDQVVGIPEDRFLSRGALYDDVYIVSGDGLESVNSGVAG
;
A
#
# COMPACT_ATOMS: atom_id res chain seq x y z
N MET A 1 40.16 -27.95 -57.61
CA MET A 1 38.72 -27.64 -57.78
C MET A 1 38.13 -27.51 -56.37
N THR A 2 38.20 -26.28 -55.84
CA THR A 2 37.05 -25.41 -55.49
C THR A 2 36.37 -25.77 -54.17
N THR A 3 36.91 -25.17 -53.09
CA THR A 3 36.24 -24.27 -52.13
C THR A 3 34.80 -24.59 -51.71
N PHE A 4 34.52 -24.61 -50.40
CA PHE A 4 33.63 -23.63 -49.74
C PHE A 4 33.68 -23.77 -48.21
N LYS A 5 34.03 -22.66 -47.54
CA LYS A 5 33.89 -22.42 -46.11
C LYS A 5 32.85 -21.30 -45.94
N PRO A 6 31.73 -21.51 -45.23
CA PRO A 6 30.94 -20.42 -44.67
C PRO A 6 31.01 -20.49 -43.14
N LEU A 7 31.62 -19.50 -42.48
CA LEU A 7 31.02 -18.22 -42.07
C LEU A 7 30.20 -18.38 -40.77
N CYS A 8 30.77 -17.86 -39.68
CA CYS A 8 30.12 -17.65 -38.40
C CYS A 8 28.85 -16.81 -38.56
N ILE A 9 27.74 -17.23 -37.93
CA ILE A 9 26.66 -16.34 -37.54
C ILE A 9 26.40 -16.59 -36.07
N ALA A 10 26.95 -15.70 -35.23
CA ALA A 10 26.57 -15.58 -33.83
C ALA A 10 25.18 -14.93 -33.80
N LEU A 11 24.16 -15.68 -33.38
CA LEU A 11 22.82 -15.14 -33.17
C LEU A 11 22.76 -14.56 -31.76
N THR A 12 23.18 -13.31 -31.59
CA THR A 12 22.94 -12.54 -30.36
C THR A 12 21.45 -12.16 -30.35
N GLY A 13 20.63 -13.02 -29.76
CA GLY A 13 19.22 -12.72 -29.52
C GLY A 13 19.11 -11.59 -28.50
N ILE A 14 18.79 -10.39 -28.97
CA ILE A 14 18.37 -9.29 -28.10
C ILE A 14 17.01 -9.67 -27.53
N LEU A 15 16.97 -10.12 -26.28
CA LEU A 15 15.73 -10.25 -25.52
C LEU A 15 15.26 -8.83 -25.16
N ALA A 16 14.39 -8.25 -25.99
CA ALA A 16 13.70 -7.02 -25.66
C ALA A 16 12.72 -7.30 -24.53
N VAL A 17 13.13 -7.02 -23.29
CA VAL A 17 12.23 -6.99 -22.14
C VAL A 17 11.34 -5.76 -22.30
N SER A 18 10.11 -5.95 -22.76
CA SER A 18 9.07 -4.92 -22.67
C SER A 18 8.68 -4.77 -21.21
N ILE A 19 9.35 -3.86 -20.50
CA ILE A 19 8.91 -3.42 -19.18
C ILE A 19 7.66 -2.55 -19.41
N PRO A 20 6.47 -2.92 -18.91
CA PRO A 20 5.32 -2.04 -19.00
C PRO A 20 5.63 -0.79 -18.17
N PHE A 21 5.78 0.36 -18.83
CA PHE A 21 5.78 1.64 -18.15
C PHE A 21 4.37 1.90 -17.63
N GLN A 22 4.15 1.76 -16.32
CA GLN A 22 2.92 2.21 -15.69
C GLN A 22 2.85 3.73 -15.79
N LYS A 23 1.81 4.24 -16.45
CA LYS A 23 1.55 5.67 -16.55
C LYS A 23 1.33 6.22 -15.13
N ALA A 24 2.06 7.28 -14.77
CA ALA A 24 1.81 7.99 -13.51
C ALA A 24 0.35 8.43 -13.45
N GLN A 25 -0.37 7.96 -12.42
CA GLN A 25 -1.76 8.30 -12.20
C GLN A 25 -1.83 9.61 -11.41
N ALA A 26 -2.58 10.59 -11.92
CA ALA A 26 -2.74 11.87 -11.23
C ALA A 26 -3.40 11.64 -9.86
N ALA A 27 -2.99 12.42 -8.85
CA ALA A 27 -3.60 12.38 -7.53
C ALA A 27 -5.13 12.60 -7.65
N THR A 28 -5.90 11.71 -7.04
CA THR A 28 -7.36 11.81 -6.98
C THR A 28 -7.72 12.43 -5.63
N LEU A 29 -8.38 13.59 -5.63
CA LEU A 29 -8.90 14.19 -4.39
C LEU A 29 -10.27 13.59 -4.04
N PHE A 30 -10.45 13.24 -2.77
CA PHE A 30 -11.73 12.83 -2.21
C PHE A 30 -12.40 14.02 -1.51
N SER A 31 -13.70 14.22 -1.75
CA SER A 31 -14.49 15.26 -1.09
C SER A 31 -15.96 14.84 -0.92
N GLY A 32 -16.19 13.72 -0.23
CA GLY A 32 -17.53 13.23 0.09
C GLY A 32 -17.94 13.56 1.53
N VAL A 33 -19.17 14.06 1.72
CA VAL A 33 -19.75 14.34 3.05
C VAL A 33 -21.21 13.88 3.12
N GLY A 34 -21.70 13.56 4.32
CA GLY A 34 -23.08 13.13 4.56
C GLY A 34 -23.51 11.96 3.67
N ASP A 35 -24.75 12.01 3.17
CA ASP A 35 -25.34 10.96 2.32
C ASP A 35 -24.56 10.73 1.00
N ASN A 36 -23.77 11.71 0.55
CA ASN A 36 -22.95 11.60 -0.67
C ASN A 36 -21.61 10.88 -0.43
N ALA A 37 -21.19 10.67 0.83
CA ALA A 37 -19.88 10.09 1.12
C ALA A 37 -19.66 8.73 0.43
N ALA A 38 -20.67 7.86 0.46
CA ALA A 38 -20.60 6.54 -0.18
C ALA A 38 -20.45 6.63 -1.71
N THR A 39 -21.19 7.52 -2.35
CA THR A 39 -21.12 7.75 -3.81
C THR A 39 -19.78 8.34 -4.22
N ALA A 40 -19.31 9.36 -3.51
CA ALA A 40 -17.99 9.96 -3.74
C ALA A 40 -16.87 8.93 -3.53
N PHE A 41 -17.01 8.04 -2.54
CA PHE A 41 -16.03 7.00 -2.27
C PHE A 41 -16.02 5.93 -3.38
N ALA A 42 -17.19 5.53 -3.89
CA ALA A 42 -17.28 4.65 -5.05
C ALA A 42 -16.65 5.28 -6.31
N ALA A 43 -16.89 6.57 -6.55
CA ALA A 43 -16.28 7.31 -7.66
C ALA A 43 -14.75 7.38 -7.52
N MET A 44 -14.24 7.63 -6.32
CA MET A 44 -12.79 7.60 -6.05
C MET A 44 -12.21 6.23 -6.36
N LYS A 45 -12.81 5.14 -5.84
CA LYS A 45 -12.35 3.78 -6.11
C LYS A 45 -12.26 3.49 -7.61
N ALA A 46 -13.29 3.88 -8.37
CA ALA A 46 -13.27 3.76 -9.82
C ALA A 46 -12.12 4.56 -10.46
N ALA A 47 -11.90 5.79 -10.01
CA ALA A 47 -10.84 6.67 -10.52
C ALA A 47 -9.42 6.16 -10.21
N ILE A 48 -9.20 5.43 -9.12
CA ILE A 48 -7.91 4.83 -8.73
C ILE A 48 -7.71 3.38 -9.21
N GLY A 49 -8.51 2.93 -10.19
CA GLY A 49 -8.32 1.63 -10.84
C GLY A 49 -9.41 0.59 -10.54
N GLY A 50 -10.40 0.92 -9.69
CA GLY A 50 -11.68 0.22 -9.54
C GLY A 50 -11.64 -1.10 -8.78
N LEU A 51 -10.68 -1.98 -9.09
CA LEU A 51 -10.58 -3.30 -8.48
C LEU A 51 -9.96 -3.21 -7.08
N ASP A 52 -10.65 -3.76 -6.09
CA ASP A 52 -10.10 -3.95 -4.75
C ASP A 52 -9.22 -5.21 -4.72
N ASN A 53 -7.93 -5.00 -4.55
CA ASN A 53 -6.91 -6.03 -4.48
C ASN A 53 -6.43 -6.29 -3.05
N THR A 54 -7.17 -5.90 -2.01
CA THR A 54 -6.71 -6.00 -0.60
C THR A 54 -6.22 -7.41 -0.24
N THR A 55 -6.82 -8.46 -0.80
CA THR A 55 -6.43 -9.87 -0.56
C THR A 55 -5.57 -10.48 -1.67
N ALA A 56 -5.28 -9.75 -2.74
CA ALA A 56 -4.53 -10.28 -3.88
C ALA A 56 -3.06 -10.52 -3.51
N ILE A 57 -2.48 -11.63 -3.95
CA ILE A 57 -1.07 -11.98 -3.69
C ILE A 57 -0.20 -11.45 -4.83
N GLY A 58 0.94 -10.83 -4.49
CA GLY A 58 1.92 -10.35 -5.46
C GLY A 58 1.56 -9.01 -6.13
N SER A 59 2.38 -8.63 -7.11
CA SER A 59 2.24 -7.37 -7.85
C SER A 59 0.94 -7.36 -8.68
N GLN A 60 0.26 -6.22 -8.69
CA GLN A 60 -0.99 -6.02 -9.42
C GLN A 60 -0.79 -4.97 -10.51
N ILE A 61 -1.34 -5.23 -11.69
CA ILE A 61 -1.22 -4.36 -12.88
C ILE A 61 -2.14 -3.12 -12.78
N GLY A 62 -3.09 -3.11 -11.84
CA GLY A 62 -3.98 -1.99 -11.56
C GLY A 62 -4.83 -2.25 -10.31
N GLY A 63 -5.79 -1.36 -10.02
CA GLY A 63 -6.64 -1.41 -8.84
C GLY A 63 -6.01 -0.73 -7.61
N PHE A 64 -6.64 -0.92 -6.45
CA PHE A 64 -6.21 -0.35 -5.17
C PHE A 64 -6.17 -1.42 -4.08
N ARG A 65 -5.55 -1.11 -2.94
CA ARG A 65 -5.58 -1.91 -1.72
C ARG A 65 -6.03 -1.03 -0.57
N THR A 66 -6.69 -1.62 0.43
CA THR A 66 -7.20 -0.89 1.59
C THR A 66 -6.41 -1.24 2.84
N VAL A 67 -6.07 -0.25 3.66
CA VAL A 67 -5.58 -0.42 5.04
C VAL A 67 -6.76 -0.15 5.98
N ASN A 68 -6.91 -0.94 7.05
CA ASN A 68 -7.91 -0.69 8.09
C ASN A 68 -7.22 -0.32 9.40
N TRP A 69 -7.42 0.92 9.84
CA TRP A 69 -6.83 1.43 11.08
C TRP A 69 -7.49 0.81 12.31
N ASP A 70 -8.81 0.55 12.28
CA ASP A 70 -9.54 -0.14 13.35
C ASP A 70 -9.11 -1.61 13.53
N GLY A 71 -8.37 -2.16 12.56
CA GLY A 71 -7.81 -3.50 12.62
C GLY A 71 -6.46 -3.59 13.34
N VAL A 72 -5.88 -2.45 13.77
CA VAL A 72 -4.65 -2.42 14.55
C VAL A 72 -4.98 -2.75 16.00
N LEU A 73 -4.36 -3.80 16.54
CA LEU A 73 -4.53 -4.17 17.94
C LEU A 73 -3.72 -3.21 18.83
N LEU A 74 -4.39 -2.64 19.84
CA LEU A 74 -3.81 -1.67 20.77
C LEU A 74 -3.16 -2.32 22.01
N ASP A 75 -3.28 -3.64 22.14
CA ASP A 75 -2.72 -4.44 23.24
C ASP A 75 -1.22 -4.75 23.06
N GLY A 76 -0.62 -4.29 21.95
CA GLY A 76 0.77 -4.54 21.59
C GLY A 76 1.02 -5.86 20.87
N THR A 77 0.00 -6.67 20.60
CA THR A 77 0.15 -7.97 19.91
C THR A 77 0.06 -7.87 18.39
N ASP A 78 -0.28 -6.69 17.86
CA ASP A 78 -0.33 -6.45 16.42
C ASP A 78 1.00 -6.78 15.74
N PHE A 79 0.92 -7.24 14.50
CA PHE A 79 2.08 -7.63 13.68
C PHE A 79 3.03 -8.64 14.37
N GLY A 80 2.47 -9.61 15.10
CA GLY A 80 3.26 -10.61 15.81
C GLY A 80 3.98 -10.07 17.04
N GLY A 81 3.48 -8.97 17.62
CA GLY A 81 4.06 -8.34 18.80
C GLY A 81 5.17 -7.33 18.50
N ASN A 82 5.35 -6.92 17.23
CA ASN A 82 6.38 -5.95 16.84
C ASN A 82 5.90 -4.49 16.95
N THR A 83 4.84 -4.26 17.71
CA THR A 83 4.25 -2.95 17.95
C THR A 83 4.83 -2.33 19.21
N GLN A 84 5.11 -1.03 19.18
CA GLN A 84 5.56 -0.30 20.36
C GLN A 84 4.35 0.10 21.21
N VAL A 85 4.22 -0.45 22.41
CA VAL A 85 3.18 -0.01 23.36
C VAL A 85 3.58 1.30 24.01
N ILE A 86 2.72 2.31 23.90
CA ILE A 86 2.90 3.62 24.54
C ILE A 86 2.00 3.70 25.77
N VAL A 87 0.72 3.41 25.60
CA VAL A 87 -0.24 3.20 26.68
C VAL A 87 -0.97 1.89 26.41
N PRO A 88 -0.88 0.89 27.31
CA PRO A 88 -1.52 -0.40 27.12
C PRO A 88 -3.01 -0.26 26.77
N ASP A 89 -3.45 -1.00 25.76
CA ASP A 89 -4.84 -1.06 25.28
C ASP A 89 -5.40 0.28 24.75
N GLN A 90 -4.57 1.32 24.60
CA GLN A 90 -5.02 2.67 24.23
C GLN A 90 -4.21 3.28 23.10
N VAL A 91 -2.88 3.27 23.20
CA VAL A 91 -2.00 3.97 22.25
C VAL A 91 -0.79 3.11 21.92
N VAL A 92 -0.57 2.91 20.63
CA VAL A 92 0.56 2.14 20.10
C VAL A 92 1.24 2.85 18.94
N GLY A 93 2.53 2.60 18.77
CA GLY A 93 3.29 2.94 17.57
C GLY A 93 3.41 1.71 16.67
N ILE A 94 2.88 1.78 15.44
CA ILE A 94 3.02 0.71 14.45
C ILE A 94 4.30 0.87 13.64
N PRO A 95 5.03 -0.22 13.33
CA PRO A 95 6.24 -0.14 12.52
C PRO A 95 5.92 0.26 11.06
N GLU A 96 6.90 0.86 10.39
CA GLU A 96 6.79 1.40 9.02
C GLU A 96 6.31 0.37 7.99
N ASP A 97 6.68 -0.90 8.17
CA ASP A 97 6.43 -2.00 7.25
C ASP A 97 5.15 -2.79 7.57
N ARG A 98 4.38 -2.37 8.59
CA ARG A 98 3.17 -3.05 9.04
C ARG A 98 2.20 -3.38 7.90
N PHE A 99 2.08 -2.48 6.93
CA PHE A 99 1.16 -2.58 5.80
C PHE A 99 1.89 -2.76 4.46
N LEU A 100 3.14 -3.23 4.48
CA LEU A 100 3.93 -3.47 3.26
C LEU A 100 3.26 -4.48 2.33
N SER A 101 2.60 -5.51 2.88
CA SER A 101 1.79 -6.47 2.11
C SER A 101 0.62 -5.83 1.36
N ARG A 102 0.21 -4.62 1.79
CA ARG A 102 -0.81 -3.78 1.15
C ARG A 102 -0.19 -2.67 0.29
N GLY A 103 1.13 -2.66 0.13
CA GLY A 103 1.87 -1.70 -0.68
C GLY A 103 2.12 -0.35 0.01
N ALA A 104 1.93 -0.27 1.33
CA ALA A 104 2.22 0.93 2.11
C ALA A 104 3.49 0.70 2.95
N LEU A 105 4.49 1.55 2.72
CA LEU A 105 5.66 1.72 3.58
C LEU A 105 5.64 3.17 4.05
N TYR A 106 5.73 3.39 5.35
CA TYR A 106 5.74 4.72 5.94
C TYR A 106 7.18 5.21 6.16
N ASP A 107 7.34 6.52 6.37
CA ASP A 107 8.65 7.16 6.57
C ASP A 107 9.08 7.20 8.05
N ASP A 108 8.17 6.85 8.96
CA ASP A 108 8.39 6.79 10.41
C ASP A 108 7.36 5.84 11.06
N VAL A 109 7.52 5.58 12.36
CA VAL A 109 6.52 4.92 13.21
C VAL A 109 5.28 5.80 13.32
N TYR A 110 4.12 5.24 12.97
CA TYR A 110 2.84 5.95 13.07
C TYR A 110 2.11 5.61 14.36
N ILE A 111 1.55 6.63 15.01
CA ILE A 111 0.79 6.48 16.26
C ILE A 111 -0.66 6.14 15.93
N VAL A 112 -1.16 5.08 16.55
CA VAL A 112 -2.57 4.68 16.50
C VAL A 112 -3.12 4.76 17.91
N SER A 113 -4.28 5.40 18.06
CA SER A 113 -4.95 5.61 19.34
C SER A 113 -6.42 5.23 19.24
N GLY A 114 -6.90 4.55 20.28
CA GLY A 114 -8.32 4.25 20.48
C GLY A 114 -9.07 5.28 21.34
N ASP A 115 -8.34 6.22 21.93
CA ASP A 115 -8.84 7.20 22.91
C ASP A 115 -8.58 8.66 22.50
N GLY A 116 -8.29 8.91 21.22
CA GLY A 116 -8.00 10.26 20.72
C GLY A 116 -6.79 10.91 21.39
N LEU A 117 -5.82 10.11 21.85
CA LEU A 117 -4.62 10.50 22.57
C LEU A 117 -4.88 11.10 23.97
N GLU A 118 -6.08 10.92 24.54
CA GLU A 118 -6.41 11.45 25.88
C GLU A 118 -5.48 10.90 26.97
N SER A 119 -5.14 9.61 26.92
CA SER A 119 -4.23 8.96 27.88
C SER A 119 -2.80 9.49 27.86
N VAL A 120 -2.35 10.03 26.73
CA VAL A 120 -1.01 10.62 26.59
C VAL A 120 -1.03 12.13 26.76
N ASN A 121 -2.16 12.78 26.47
CA ASN A 121 -2.35 14.21 26.68
C ASN A 121 -3.85 14.55 26.79
N SER A 122 -4.32 14.70 28.03
CA SER A 122 -5.73 14.91 28.36
C SER A 122 -6.36 16.19 27.79
N GLY A 123 -5.55 17.11 27.22
CA GLY A 123 -6.04 18.36 26.63
C GLY A 123 -6.27 18.32 25.11
N VAL A 124 -6.05 17.18 24.46
CA VAL A 124 -6.00 17.09 22.98
C VAL A 124 -7.08 16.18 22.39
N ALA A 125 -7.92 15.57 23.23
CA ALA A 125 -9.05 14.78 22.77
C ALA A 125 -9.98 15.68 21.92
N GLY A 126 -10.20 15.30 20.66
CA GLY A 126 -10.99 16.04 19.68
C GLY A 126 -11.60 15.11 18.64
#